data_AF-A0A660L0R0-F1
#
_entry.id   AF-A0A660L0R0-F1
#
_cell.length_a   1.000
_cell.length_b   1.000
_cell.length_c   1.000
_cell.angle_alpha   90.00
_cell.angle_beta   90.00
_cell.angle_gamma   90.00
#
_symmetry.space_group_name_H-M   'P 1'
#
loop_
_entity.id
_entity.type
_entity.pdbx_description
1 polymer ?
#
loop_
_entity_poly.entity_id
_entity_poly.type
_entity_poly.pdbx_seq_one_letter_code
_entity_poly.pdbx_strand_id
1 'polypeptide(L)'
;MGPSDRLLRAVAQERATLERQRAQLAREADALRASLRRIEAGLAEIDALTARLDGLATGEPVAPAPSPAVAASTPRADGPNTLRGPSIREVAVALLVADGRDALHYREWFDLLTQAGYDVAGKDPLAVFLTQITRSPAVRKGARPGEYALDREARATHESRLRHLNQQLAALPSQTSDLTELRARRAQLTAEITRVEKALEELHRAA
;
A
#
# COMPACT_ATOMS: atom_id res chain seq x y z
N MET A 1 7.64 43.54 -46.81
CA MET A 1 6.23 43.28 -46.45
C MET A 1 6.17 42.95 -44.97
N GLY A 2 5.62 43.83 -44.15
CA GLY A 2 5.52 43.62 -42.70
C GLY A 2 4.33 42.71 -42.34
N PRO A 3 4.39 41.98 -41.21
CA PRO A 3 3.27 41.18 -40.73
C PRO A 3 2.04 42.06 -40.47
N SER A 4 0.86 41.56 -40.82
CA SER A 4 -0.42 42.27 -40.60
C SER A 4 -0.71 42.44 -39.09
N ASP A 5 -1.21 43.60 -38.69
CA ASP A 5 -1.59 43.92 -37.29
C ASP A 5 -2.55 42.91 -36.65
N ARG A 6 -3.34 42.19 -37.46
CA ARG A 6 -4.22 41.12 -36.98
C ARG A 6 -3.43 39.90 -36.51
N LEU A 7 -2.36 39.55 -37.21
CA LEU A 7 -1.46 38.45 -36.85
C LEU A 7 -0.69 38.78 -35.57
N LEU A 8 -0.19 40.00 -35.44
CA LEU A 8 0.52 40.46 -34.24
C LEU A 8 -0.38 40.40 -32.99
N ARG A 9 -1.65 40.80 -33.11
CA ARG A 9 -2.64 40.68 -32.02
C ARG A 9 -2.96 39.23 -31.67
N ALA A 10 -3.12 38.36 -32.67
CA ALA A 10 -3.38 36.94 -32.44
C ALA A 10 -2.21 36.26 -31.71
N VAL A 11 -0.96 36.55 -32.10
CA VAL A 11 0.24 36.04 -31.43
C VAL A 11 0.33 36.55 -29.99
N ALA A 12 0.02 37.83 -29.73
CA ALA A 12 0.01 38.36 -28.37
C ALA A 12 -1.04 37.68 -27.47
N GLN A 13 -2.24 37.43 -28.01
CA GLN A 13 -3.31 36.74 -27.29
C GLN A 13 -2.96 35.27 -27.01
N GLU A 14 -2.32 34.58 -27.95
CA GLU A 14 -1.86 33.21 -27.77
C GLU A 14 -0.79 33.12 -26.68
N ARG A 15 0.21 34.02 -26.71
CA ARG A 15 1.24 34.11 -25.66
C ARG A 15 0.63 34.35 -24.29
N ALA A 16 -0.32 35.26 -24.17
CA ALA A 16 -1.02 35.51 -22.90
C ALA A 16 -1.82 34.30 -22.40
N THR A 17 -2.33 33.47 -23.30
CA THR A 17 -3.04 32.23 -22.94
C THR A 17 -2.08 31.15 -22.46
N LEU A 18 -0.99 30.94 -23.18
CA LEU A 18 0.07 30.00 -22.77
C LEU A 18 0.72 30.40 -21.44
N GLU A 19 0.92 31.69 -21.20
CA GLU A 19 1.49 32.19 -19.95
C GLU A 19 0.55 31.94 -18.75
N ARG A 20 -0.77 32.10 -18.95
CA ARG A 20 -1.77 31.74 -17.94
C ARG A 20 -1.80 30.24 -17.66
N GLN A 21 -1.74 29.40 -18.70
CA GLN A 21 -1.67 27.94 -18.54
C GLN A 21 -0.40 27.51 -17.81
N ARG A 22 0.76 28.06 -18.17
CA ARG A 22 2.03 27.81 -17.48
C ARG A 22 1.95 28.20 -16.01
N ALA A 23 1.36 29.37 -15.70
CA ALA A 23 1.19 29.82 -14.33
C ALA A 23 0.23 28.93 -13.54
N GLN A 24 -0.82 28.40 -14.16
CA GLN A 24 -1.72 27.44 -13.53
C GLN A 24 -1.03 26.12 -13.20
N LEU A 25 -0.32 25.52 -14.17
CA LEU A 25 0.42 24.28 -13.96
C LEU A 25 1.51 24.44 -12.90
N ALA A 26 2.18 25.58 -12.83
CA ALA A 26 3.16 25.87 -11.77
C ALA A 26 2.51 25.84 -10.37
N ARG A 27 1.33 26.47 -10.21
CA ARG A 27 0.58 26.44 -8.94
C ARG A 27 0.13 25.03 -8.57
N GLU A 28 -0.35 24.25 -9.54
CA GLU A 28 -0.74 22.86 -9.32
C GLU A 28 0.47 22.01 -8.89
N ALA A 29 1.62 22.17 -9.55
CA ALA A 29 2.86 21.49 -9.18
C ALA A 29 3.31 21.85 -7.76
N ASP A 30 3.22 23.11 -7.36
CA ASP A 30 3.58 23.55 -6.01
C ASP A 30 2.62 23.01 -4.95
N ALA A 31 1.31 22.96 -5.25
CA ALA A 31 0.31 22.36 -4.38
C ALA A 31 0.57 20.85 -4.18
N LEU A 32 0.89 20.13 -5.27
CA LEU A 32 1.24 18.71 -5.21
C LEU A 32 2.51 18.47 -4.40
N ARG A 33 3.56 19.28 -4.60
CA ARG A 33 4.79 19.21 -3.79
C ARG A 33 4.53 19.48 -2.32
N ALA A 34 3.66 20.45 -1.99
CA ALA A 34 3.27 20.71 -0.61
C ALA A 34 2.51 19.53 0.00
N SER A 35 1.61 18.89 -0.76
CA SER A 35 0.91 17.69 -0.33
C SER A 35 1.88 16.52 -0.10
N LEU A 36 2.85 16.32 -1.00
CA LEU A 36 3.87 15.29 -0.87
C LEU A 36 4.68 15.49 0.41
N ARG A 37 5.21 16.70 0.64
CA ARG A 37 5.93 17.03 1.88
C ARG A 37 5.12 16.77 3.14
N ARG A 38 3.80 17.02 3.11
CA ARG A 38 2.90 16.74 4.23
C ARG A 38 2.79 15.23 4.49
N ILE A 39 2.64 14.44 3.44
CA ILE A 39 2.57 12.97 3.53
C ILE A 39 3.90 12.42 4.06
N GLU A 40 5.02 12.86 3.50
CA GLU A 40 6.37 12.45 3.94
C GLU A 40 6.62 12.81 5.41
N ALA A 41 6.21 14.00 5.85
CA ALA A 41 6.30 14.38 7.26
C ALA A 41 5.44 13.49 8.17
N GLY A 42 4.22 13.15 7.75
CA GLY A 42 3.36 12.22 8.48
C GLY A 42 3.93 10.81 8.55
N LEU A 43 4.57 10.33 7.48
CA LEU A 43 5.27 9.04 7.49
C LEU A 43 6.46 9.05 8.44
N ALA A 44 7.29 10.11 8.42
CA ALA A 44 8.41 10.26 9.33
C ALA A 44 7.97 10.34 10.80
N GLU A 45 6.83 10.97 11.09
CA GLU A 45 6.24 10.99 12.43
C GLU A 45 5.80 9.60 12.89
N ILE A 46 5.14 8.83 12.01
CA ILE A 46 4.76 7.44 12.28
C ILE A 46 6.01 6.60 12.54
N ASP A 47 7.04 6.71 11.70
CA ASP A 47 8.31 5.97 11.87
C ASP A 47 8.99 6.32 13.20
N ALA A 48 9.00 7.61 13.59
CA ALA A 48 9.54 8.04 14.87
C ALA A 48 8.73 7.51 16.06
N LEU A 49 7.40 7.45 15.95
CA LEU A 49 6.55 6.85 16.96
C LEU A 49 6.78 5.35 17.06
N THR A 50 6.88 4.65 15.93
CA THR A 50 7.22 3.23 15.87
C THR A 50 8.57 2.96 16.54
N ALA A 51 9.63 3.72 16.21
CA ALA A 51 10.93 3.58 16.84
C ALA A 51 10.90 3.82 18.36
N ARG A 52 10.10 4.78 18.85
CA ARG A 52 9.89 4.99 20.30
C ARG A 52 9.16 3.82 20.94
N LEU A 53 8.12 3.30 20.28
CA LEU A 53 7.37 2.15 20.76
C LEU A 53 8.21 0.88 20.79
N ASP A 54 9.12 0.73 19.82
CA ASP A 54 10.09 -0.36 19.73
C ASP A 54 11.14 -0.25 20.84
N GLY A 55 11.69 0.94 21.11
CA GLY A 55 12.62 1.16 22.22
C GLY A 55 12.00 0.85 23.59
N LEU A 56 10.69 1.12 23.76
CA LEU A 56 9.94 0.70 24.95
C LEU A 56 9.64 -0.82 24.98
N ALA A 57 9.66 -1.49 23.83
CA ALA A 57 9.37 -2.92 23.72
C ALA A 57 10.64 -3.80 23.83
N THR A 58 11.80 -3.31 23.40
CA THR A 58 13.08 -4.03 23.49
C THR A 58 13.80 -3.84 24.84
N GLY A 59 13.40 -2.86 25.65
CA GLY A 59 13.96 -2.67 26.99
C GLY A 59 15.45 -2.39 27.00
N GLU A 60 15.99 -1.73 25.96
CA GLU A 60 17.41 -1.38 25.88
C GLU A 60 17.68 -0.12 26.73
N PRO A 61 18.48 -0.23 27.80
CA PRO A 61 18.72 0.87 28.72
C PRO A 61 19.79 1.82 28.18
N VAL A 62 19.45 3.10 28.03
CA VAL A 62 20.45 4.17 28.18
C VAL A 62 20.91 4.14 29.63
N ALA A 63 22.12 3.64 29.90
CA ALA A 63 22.70 3.54 31.25
C ALA A 63 23.57 4.78 31.60
N PRO A 64 23.81 5.11 32.90
CA PRO A 64 23.04 4.78 34.10
C PRO A 64 22.87 5.94 35.13
N ALA A 65 21.82 5.86 35.96
CA ALA A 65 21.81 6.28 37.38
C ALA A 65 20.75 5.42 38.13
N PRO A 66 20.90 5.19 39.45
CA PRO A 66 20.70 3.87 40.06
C PRO A 66 19.25 3.49 40.41
N SER A 67 19.07 2.16 40.47
CA SER A 67 17.88 1.34 40.76
C SER A 67 17.17 1.66 42.10
N PRO A 68 15.90 1.23 42.30
CA PRO A 68 15.65 -0.18 42.63
C PRO A 68 14.48 -0.87 41.89
N ALA A 69 14.78 -2.07 41.40
CA ALA A 69 13.97 -3.30 41.36
C ALA A 69 12.45 -3.21 41.11
N VAL A 70 12.02 -3.59 39.90
CA VAL A 70 10.73 -4.27 39.67
C VAL A 70 10.94 -5.40 38.65
N ALA A 71 10.31 -6.54 38.93
CA ALA A 71 10.50 -7.85 38.35
C ALA A 71 10.53 -7.92 36.81
N ALA A 72 11.54 -8.64 36.31
CA ALA A 72 11.61 -9.07 34.92
C ALA A 72 10.44 -9.99 34.57
N SER A 73 9.64 -9.59 33.57
CA SER A 73 8.77 -10.52 32.85
C SER A 73 9.55 -11.06 31.66
N THR A 74 9.77 -12.36 31.64
CA THR A 74 10.44 -13.11 30.57
C THR A 74 9.70 -12.97 29.23
N PRO A 75 10.42 -12.98 28.09
CA PRO A 75 9.79 -13.07 26.77
C PRO A 75 9.15 -14.45 26.62
N ARG A 76 7.84 -14.47 26.40
CA ARG A 76 7.08 -15.69 26.13
C ARG A 76 7.55 -16.24 24.78
N ALA A 77 8.08 -17.45 24.76
CA ALA A 77 8.42 -18.15 23.53
C ALA A 77 7.20 -18.19 22.60
N ASP A 78 7.37 -17.76 21.35
CA ASP A 78 6.32 -17.82 20.33
C ASP A 78 5.89 -19.27 20.12
N GLY A 79 4.58 -19.53 20.21
CA GLY A 79 4.01 -20.84 19.93
C GLY A 79 4.00 -21.16 18.44
N PRO A 80 3.80 -22.44 18.06
CA PRO A 80 3.72 -22.85 16.65
C PRO A 80 2.58 -22.18 15.87
N ASN A 81 1.59 -21.59 16.54
CA ASN A 81 0.42 -20.94 15.93
C ASN A 81 0.51 -19.41 15.89
N THR A 82 1.68 -18.84 16.18
CA THR A 82 1.89 -17.39 16.12
C THR A 82 2.12 -16.94 14.66
N LEU A 83 1.18 -16.20 14.10
CA LEU A 83 1.19 -15.68 12.74
C LEU A 83 1.96 -14.36 12.62
N ARG A 84 2.65 -14.17 11.48
CA ARG A 84 3.50 -13.01 11.20
C ARG A 84 3.38 -12.59 9.73
N GLY A 85 3.30 -11.28 9.49
CA GLY A 85 3.31 -10.72 8.14
C GLY A 85 2.21 -11.31 7.23
N PRO A 86 2.54 -11.74 6.00
CA PRO A 86 1.57 -12.33 5.07
C PRO A 86 0.76 -13.52 5.57
N SER A 87 1.30 -14.35 6.45
CA SER A 87 0.56 -15.53 6.92
C SER A 87 -0.70 -15.15 7.70
N ILE A 88 -0.71 -13.96 8.33
CA ILE A 88 -1.89 -13.44 9.04
C ILE A 88 -3.07 -13.30 8.09
N ARG A 89 -2.88 -12.63 6.95
CA ARG A 89 -3.97 -12.39 5.98
C ARG A 89 -4.33 -13.64 5.21
N GLU A 90 -3.38 -14.52 4.90
CA GLU A 90 -3.64 -15.80 4.23
C GLU A 90 -4.55 -16.69 5.09
N VAL A 91 -4.19 -16.91 6.36
CA VAL A 91 -4.99 -17.72 7.28
C VAL A 91 -6.34 -17.08 7.58
N ALA A 92 -6.38 -15.76 7.80
CA ALA A 92 -7.63 -15.08 8.09
C ALA A 92 -8.64 -15.14 6.94
N VAL A 93 -8.19 -15.01 5.69
CA VAL A 93 -9.05 -15.17 4.51
C VAL A 93 -9.52 -16.61 4.38
N ALA A 94 -8.62 -17.59 4.51
CA ALA A 94 -9.00 -19.00 4.44
C ALA A 94 -10.05 -19.37 5.51
N LEU A 95 -9.91 -18.85 6.72
CA LEU A 95 -10.88 -19.05 7.79
C LEU A 95 -12.24 -18.41 7.50
N LEU A 96 -12.27 -17.20 6.91
CA LEU A 96 -13.52 -16.56 6.52
C LEU A 96 -14.22 -17.31 5.39
N VAL A 97 -13.46 -17.83 4.42
CA VAL A 97 -13.97 -18.69 3.35
C VAL A 97 -14.59 -19.96 3.95
N ALA A 98 -13.90 -20.61 4.89
CA ALA A 98 -14.38 -21.83 5.55
C ALA A 98 -15.63 -21.58 6.41
N ASP A 99 -15.73 -20.42 7.04
CA ASP A 99 -16.87 -19.97 7.82
C ASP A 99 -18.10 -19.61 6.95
N GLY A 100 -17.89 -19.34 5.65
CA GLY A 100 -18.95 -19.18 4.66
C GLY A 100 -19.64 -17.81 4.66
N ARG A 101 -19.23 -16.89 5.53
CA ARG A 101 -19.68 -15.49 5.50
C ARG A 101 -18.88 -14.68 4.49
N ASP A 102 -19.57 -13.78 3.79
CA ASP A 102 -18.94 -12.90 2.78
C ASP A 102 -18.36 -11.61 3.36
N ALA A 103 -18.86 -11.19 4.53
CA ALA A 103 -18.47 -9.94 5.16
C ALA A 103 -18.54 -10.05 6.68
N LEU A 104 -17.64 -9.34 7.35
CA LEU A 104 -17.51 -9.41 8.78
C LEU A 104 -16.92 -8.12 9.36
N HIS A 105 -17.31 -7.76 10.58
CA HIS A 105 -16.65 -6.68 11.29
C HIS A 105 -15.24 -7.12 11.71
N TYR A 106 -14.25 -6.23 11.60
CA TYR A 106 -12.84 -6.60 11.80
C TYR A 106 -12.54 -7.25 13.17
N ARG A 107 -13.28 -6.87 14.21
CA ARG A 107 -13.16 -7.47 15.54
C ARG A 107 -13.64 -8.92 15.56
N GLU A 108 -14.82 -9.17 15.00
CA GLU A 108 -15.38 -10.52 14.92
C GLU A 108 -14.49 -11.43 14.07
N TRP A 109 -13.78 -10.86 13.08
CA TRP A 109 -12.89 -11.63 12.20
C TRP A 109 -11.60 -11.98 12.93
N PHE A 110 -11.09 -11.05 13.72
CA PHE A 110 -10.00 -11.33 14.64
C PHE A 110 -10.39 -12.38 15.70
N ASP A 111 -11.61 -12.31 16.21
CA ASP A 111 -12.13 -13.31 17.16
C ASP A 111 -12.20 -14.69 16.50
N LEU A 112 -12.60 -14.78 15.23
CA LEU A 112 -12.61 -16.03 14.47
C LEU A 112 -11.19 -16.63 14.35
N LEU A 113 -10.19 -15.80 14.07
CA LEU A 113 -8.79 -16.20 14.01
C LEU A 113 -8.28 -16.76 15.35
N THR A 114 -8.59 -16.07 16.45
CA THR A 114 -8.16 -16.49 17.80
C THR A 114 -8.92 -17.73 18.29
N GLN A 115 -10.21 -17.86 17.96
CA GLN A 115 -11.01 -19.06 18.25
C GLN A 115 -10.50 -20.29 17.48
N ALA A 116 -9.92 -20.10 16.30
CA ALA A 116 -9.22 -21.14 15.56
C ALA A 116 -7.83 -21.49 16.14
N GLY A 117 -7.42 -20.84 17.24
CA GLY A 117 -6.18 -21.14 17.96
C GLY A 117 -4.94 -20.46 17.38
N TYR A 118 -5.11 -19.42 16.56
CA TYR A 118 -4.00 -18.61 16.05
C TYR A 118 -3.80 -17.35 16.89
N ASP A 119 -2.53 -17.03 17.13
CA ASP A 119 -2.12 -15.76 17.72
C ASP A 119 -1.51 -14.86 16.64
N VAL A 120 -1.72 -13.55 16.73
CA VAL A 120 -1.04 -12.59 15.84
C VAL A 120 0.12 -11.97 16.59
N ALA A 121 1.33 -12.11 16.03
CA ALA A 121 2.51 -11.50 16.63
C ALA A 121 2.45 -9.98 16.58
N GLY A 122 2.87 -9.35 17.68
CA GLY A 122 3.02 -7.90 17.77
C GLY A 122 2.50 -7.37 19.10
N LYS A 123 2.83 -6.11 19.37
CA LYS A 123 2.41 -5.41 20.59
C LYS A 123 0.91 -5.15 20.63
N ASP A 124 0.30 -4.90 19.46
CA ASP A 124 -1.15 -4.81 19.27
C ASP A 124 -1.58 -5.78 18.15
N PRO A 125 -1.93 -7.02 18.51
CA PRO A 125 -2.34 -8.06 17.56
C PRO A 125 -3.51 -7.65 16.65
N LEU A 126 -4.47 -6.89 17.17
CA LEU A 126 -5.66 -6.47 16.43
C LEU A 126 -5.31 -5.39 15.39
N ALA A 127 -4.47 -4.42 15.75
CA ALA A 127 -3.99 -3.41 14.79
C ALA A 127 -3.10 -4.03 13.70
N VAL A 128 -2.24 -4.99 14.07
CA VAL A 128 -1.41 -5.74 13.10
C VAL A 128 -2.31 -6.53 12.16
N PHE A 129 -3.30 -7.25 12.68
CA PHE A 129 -4.30 -7.97 11.91
C PHE A 129 -5.01 -7.05 10.92
N LEU A 130 -5.56 -5.93 11.39
CA LEU A 130 -6.27 -4.98 10.54
C LEU A 130 -5.39 -4.41 9.42
N THR A 131 -4.12 -4.14 9.72
CA THR A 131 -3.13 -3.69 8.75
C THR A 131 -2.88 -4.76 7.68
N GLN A 132 -2.80 -6.04 8.07
CA GLN A 132 -2.60 -7.13 7.12
C GLN A 132 -3.84 -7.40 6.27
N ILE A 133 -5.03 -7.41 6.86
CA ILE A 133 -6.30 -7.60 6.15
C ILE A 133 -6.51 -6.50 5.10
N THR A 134 -6.24 -5.24 5.46
CA THR A 134 -6.39 -4.10 4.53
C THR A 134 -5.41 -4.16 3.35
N ARG A 135 -4.31 -4.94 3.46
CA ARG A 135 -3.31 -5.14 2.39
C ARG A 135 -3.56 -6.39 1.56
N SER A 136 -4.52 -7.22 1.93
CA SER A 136 -4.81 -8.45 1.19
C SER A 136 -5.48 -8.13 -0.16
N PRO A 137 -5.06 -8.76 -1.27
CA PRO A 137 -5.75 -8.64 -2.55
C PRO A 137 -7.11 -9.36 -2.54
N ALA A 138 -7.38 -10.22 -1.54
CA ALA A 138 -8.64 -10.98 -1.41
C ALA A 138 -9.74 -10.19 -0.70
N VAL A 139 -9.44 -9.00 -0.17
CA VAL A 139 -10.31 -8.29 0.76
C VAL A 139 -10.62 -6.90 0.25
N ARG A 140 -11.89 -6.51 0.38
CA ARG A 140 -12.38 -5.14 0.14
C ARG A 140 -13.08 -4.60 1.38
N LYS A 141 -13.25 -3.28 1.43
CA LYS A 141 -14.08 -2.66 2.47
C LYS A 141 -15.55 -3.05 2.28
N GLY A 142 -16.23 -3.34 3.38
CA GLY A 142 -17.66 -3.65 3.43
C GLY A 142 -18.54 -2.42 3.30
N ALA A 143 -19.85 -2.64 3.42
CA ALA A 143 -20.85 -1.56 3.32
C ALA A 143 -20.87 -0.66 4.56
N ARG A 144 -20.53 -1.21 5.74
CA ARG A 144 -20.52 -0.46 6.99
C ARG A 144 -19.10 -0.12 7.46
N PRO A 145 -18.93 0.95 8.25
CA PRO A 145 -17.65 1.23 8.90
C PRO A 145 -17.16 0.03 9.72
N GLY A 146 -15.90 -0.36 9.52
CA GLY A 146 -15.29 -1.50 10.22
C GLY A 146 -15.63 -2.88 9.66
N GLU A 147 -16.52 -2.98 8.67
CA GLU A 147 -16.77 -4.21 7.93
C GLU A 147 -15.75 -4.39 6.80
N TYR A 148 -15.32 -5.63 6.61
CA TYR A 148 -14.47 -6.08 5.51
C TYR A 148 -15.12 -7.30 4.87
N ALA A 149 -14.94 -7.45 3.57
CA ALA A 149 -15.59 -8.48 2.79
C ALA A 149 -14.61 -9.19 1.87
N LEU A 150 -14.89 -10.45 1.56
CA LEU A 150 -14.19 -11.18 0.51
C LEU A 150 -14.49 -10.53 -0.84
N ASP A 151 -13.45 -10.27 -1.62
CA ASP A 151 -13.56 -9.84 -2.99
C ASP A 151 -13.55 -11.05 -3.92
N ARG A 152 -14.76 -11.54 -4.23
CA ARG A 152 -14.95 -12.69 -5.12
C ARG A 152 -14.49 -12.42 -6.56
N GLU A 153 -14.35 -11.15 -6.95
CA GLU A 153 -13.91 -10.75 -8.29
C GLU A 153 -12.40 -10.47 -8.35
N ALA A 154 -11.71 -10.47 -7.21
CA ALA A 154 -10.29 -10.12 -7.12
C ALA A 154 -9.45 -10.93 -8.10
N ARG A 155 -9.62 -12.26 -8.15
CA ARG A 155 -8.84 -13.13 -9.03
C ARG A 155 -9.03 -12.77 -10.51
N ALA A 156 -10.27 -12.68 -10.97
CA ALA A 156 -10.58 -12.33 -12.36
C ALA A 156 -10.05 -10.94 -12.75
N THR A 157 -10.10 -9.99 -11.80
CA THR A 157 -9.56 -8.64 -11.97
C THR A 157 -8.04 -8.66 -12.13
N HIS A 158 -7.33 -9.40 -11.27
CA HIS A 158 -5.87 -9.50 -11.33
C HIS A 158 -5.40 -10.26 -12.58
N GLU A 159 -6.09 -11.34 -12.98
CA GLU A 159 -5.80 -12.07 -14.22
C GLU A 159 -5.98 -11.17 -15.46
N SER A 160 -7.05 -10.37 -15.49
CA SER A 160 -7.30 -9.41 -16.58
C SER A 160 -6.24 -8.30 -16.60
N ARG A 161 -5.83 -7.79 -15.43
CA ARG A 161 -4.73 -6.82 -15.31
C ARG A 161 -3.41 -7.40 -15.81
N LEU A 162 -3.08 -8.64 -15.44
CA LEU A 162 -1.86 -9.32 -15.89
C LEU A 162 -1.82 -9.48 -17.40
N ARG A 163 -2.93 -9.93 -18.02
CA ARG A 163 -3.06 -10.00 -19.49
C ARG A 163 -2.81 -8.64 -20.14
N HIS A 164 -3.42 -7.59 -19.61
CA HIS A 164 -3.26 -6.24 -20.13
C HIS A 164 -1.82 -5.72 -20.02
N LEU A 165 -1.14 -5.95 -18.89
CA LEU A 165 0.25 -5.54 -18.70
C LEU A 165 1.20 -6.27 -19.65
N ASN A 166 0.99 -7.57 -19.86
CA ASN A 166 1.77 -8.36 -20.82
C ASN A 166 1.57 -7.86 -22.27
N GLN A 167 0.34 -7.50 -22.64
CA GLN A 167 0.07 -6.87 -23.94
C GLN A 167 0.79 -5.54 -24.10
N GLN A 168 0.79 -4.68 -23.07
CA GLN A 168 1.54 -3.42 -23.10
C GLN A 168 3.05 -3.65 -23.25
N LEU A 169 3.59 -4.63 -22.52
CA LEU A 169 5.01 -4.98 -22.58
C LEU A 169 5.41 -5.48 -23.98
N ALA A 170 4.58 -6.32 -24.60
CA ALA A 170 4.78 -6.82 -25.96
C ALA A 170 4.63 -5.73 -27.03
N ALA A 171 3.78 -4.72 -26.80
CA ALA A 171 3.56 -3.61 -27.70
C ALA A 171 4.63 -2.51 -27.63
N LEU A 172 5.63 -2.62 -26.74
CA LEU A 172 6.69 -1.62 -26.66
C LEU A 172 7.52 -1.57 -27.97
N PRO A 173 7.69 -0.39 -28.58
CA PRO A 173 8.38 -0.25 -29.86
C PRO A 173 9.87 -0.61 -29.77
N SER A 174 10.35 -1.55 -30.59
CA SER A 174 11.75 -1.99 -30.55
C SER A 174 12.75 -0.96 -31.12
N GLN A 175 12.27 0.05 -31.85
CA GLN A 175 13.09 1.09 -32.48
C GLN A 175 12.53 2.46 -32.09
N THR A 176 13.02 3.01 -30.98
CA THR A 176 12.63 4.36 -30.50
C THR A 176 13.89 5.18 -30.24
N SER A 177 13.87 6.46 -30.63
CA SER A 177 14.98 7.39 -30.46
C SER A 177 15.30 7.69 -29.00
N ASP A 178 14.34 7.52 -28.09
CA ASP A 178 14.55 7.63 -26.65
C ASP A 178 14.60 6.24 -25.97
N LEU A 179 15.82 5.71 -25.86
CA LEU A 179 16.08 4.43 -25.19
C LEU A 179 15.93 4.51 -23.67
N THR A 180 16.02 5.69 -23.07
CA THR A 180 15.96 5.88 -21.61
C THR A 180 14.52 5.77 -21.13
N GLU A 181 13.61 6.48 -21.80
CA GLU A 181 12.17 6.39 -21.52
C GLU A 181 11.65 4.97 -21.73
N LEU A 182 12.09 4.30 -22.79
CA LEU A 182 11.68 2.93 -23.08
C LEU A 182 12.14 1.94 -22.00
N ARG A 183 13.39 2.06 -21.52
CA ARG A 183 13.90 1.22 -20.42
C ARG A 183 13.13 1.47 -19.12
N ALA A 184 12.87 2.73 -18.79
CA ALA A 184 12.08 3.10 -17.60
C ALA A 184 10.67 2.51 -17.67
N ARG A 185 10.01 2.63 -18.83
CA ARG A 185 8.67 2.08 -19.04
C ARG A 185 8.65 0.56 -18.94
N ARG A 186 9.64 -0.12 -19.53
CA ARG A 186 9.79 -1.58 -19.43
C ARG A 186 9.96 -2.02 -17.97
N ALA A 187 10.86 -1.37 -17.24
CA ALA A 187 11.09 -1.67 -15.82
C ALA A 187 9.82 -1.48 -14.98
N GLN A 188 9.06 -0.41 -15.24
CA GLN A 188 7.77 -0.19 -14.59
C GLN A 188 6.78 -1.34 -14.86
N LEU A 189 6.59 -1.71 -16.14
CA LEU A 189 5.67 -2.78 -16.52
C LEU A 189 6.07 -4.12 -15.89
N THR A 190 7.36 -4.46 -15.92
CA THR A 190 7.88 -5.68 -15.26
C THR A 190 7.62 -5.67 -13.76
N ALA A 191 7.85 -4.54 -13.07
CA ALA A 191 7.57 -4.42 -11.64
C ALA A 191 6.07 -4.54 -11.32
N GLU A 192 5.19 -3.99 -12.16
CA GLU A 192 3.74 -4.14 -12.03
C GLU A 192 3.29 -5.59 -12.25
N ILE A 193 3.85 -6.28 -13.25
CA ILE A 193 3.60 -7.70 -13.52
C ILE A 193 3.94 -8.54 -12.29
N THR A 194 5.17 -8.40 -11.77
CA THR A 194 5.61 -9.14 -10.57
C THR A 194 4.72 -8.86 -9.36
N ARG A 195 4.20 -7.63 -9.21
CA ARG A 195 3.26 -7.30 -8.12
C ARG A 195 1.93 -8.04 -8.28
N VAL A 196 1.36 -8.04 -9.49
CA VAL A 196 0.08 -8.72 -9.78
C VAL A 196 0.21 -10.23 -9.67
N GLU A 197 1.33 -10.80 -10.10
CA GLU A 197 1.62 -12.23 -9.96
C GLU A 197 1.67 -12.65 -8.48
N LYS A 198 2.35 -11.88 -7.63
CA LYS A 198 2.37 -12.13 -6.17
C LYS A 198 0.99 -12.06 -5.55
N ALA A 199 0.15 -11.12 -6.01
CA ALA A 199 -1.23 -11.02 -5.54
C ALA A 199 -2.07 -12.24 -5.96
N LEU A 200 -1.90 -12.73 -7.19
CA LEU A 200 -2.55 -13.96 -7.67
C LEU A 200 -2.08 -15.20 -6.92
N GLU A 201 -0.79 -15.31 -6.61
CA GLU A 201 -0.24 -16.39 -5.80
C GLU A 201 -0.82 -16.40 -4.38
N GLU A 202 -1.00 -15.22 -3.76
CA GLU A 202 -1.66 -15.09 -2.47
C GLU A 202 -3.15 -15.49 -2.55
N LEU A 203 -3.88 -15.01 -3.57
CA LEU A 203 -5.28 -15.39 -3.80
C LEU A 203 -5.44 -16.89 -4.01
N HIS A 204 -4.46 -17.55 -4.64
CA HIS A 204 -4.48 -19.00 -4.81
C HIS A 204 -4.27 -19.76 -3.50
N ARG A 205 -3.42 -19.25 -2.61
CA ARG A 205 -3.17 -19.87 -1.29
C ARG A 205 -4.31 -19.70 -0.30
N ALA A 206 -5.14 -18.67 -0.49
CA ALA A 206 -6.25 -18.33 0.40
C ALA A 206 -7.62 -18.90 -0.04
N ALA A 207 -7.71 -19.49 -1.24
CA ALA A 207 -8.91 -20.11 -1.79
C ALA A 207 -8.96 -21.62 -1.51
#